data_AF-A0A6V7R1N0-F1
#
_entry.id   AF-A0A6V7R1N0-F1
#
_cell.length_a   1.000
_cell.length_b   1.000
_cell.length_c   1.000
_cell.angle_alpha   90.00
_cell.angle_beta   90.00
_cell.angle_gamma   90.00
#
_symmetry.space_group_name_H-M   'P 1'
#
loop_
_entity.id
_entity.type
_entity.pdbx_description
1 polymer ?
#
loop_
_entity_poly.entity_id
_entity_poly.type
_entity_poly.pdbx_seq_one_letter_code
_entity_poly.pdbx_strand_id
1 'polypeptide(L)'
;MKKDLRVQKTLHAIDQAIIVLLEKKTFENITIQDISSEAMINRGTFYTYYKDKYELIESYQESMMNDIEQLLYKNITGSSFKDVEENRLKETILHLFQYLEEHRSRVLVIANSLGSAELAKYFSQHMFDFYKVKSREFGVELDSEIFTDYLITYVTNAHIGILLKWLKEGCTESIEEMTMFIETFTIKGVFKAAGI
;
A
#
# COMPACT_ATOMS: atom_id res chain seq x y z
N MET A 1 -22.83 -1.81 -16.39
CA MET A 1 -23.53 -2.63 -15.37
C MET A 1 -23.76 -1.72 -14.15
N LYS A 2 -25.01 -1.46 -13.75
CA LYS A 2 -25.34 -0.54 -12.64
C LYS A 2 -24.94 -1.24 -11.33
N LYS A 3 -23.82 -0.83 -10.73
CA LYS A 3 -23.28 -1.40 -9.48
C LYS A 3 -24.36 -1.22 -8.39
N ASP A 4 -24.75 -2.29 -7.69
CA ASP A 4 -25.83 -2.25 -6.69
C ASP A 4 -25.45 -1.30 -5.55
N LEU A 5 -26.16 -0.19 -5.42
CA LEU A 5 -25.94 0.82 -4.38
C LEU A 5 -26.06 0.22 -2.97
N ARG A 6 -26.87 -0.82 -2.79
CA ARG A 6 -27.01 -1.51 -1.50
C ARG A 6 -25.73 -2.26 -1.11
N VAL A 7 -25.07 -2.87 -2.09
CA VAL A 7 -23.78 -3.55 -1.88
C VAL A 7 -22.72 -2.53 -1.47
N GLN A 8 -22.61 -1.42 -2.20
CA GLN A 8 -21.63 -0.37 -1.87
C GLN A 8 -21.84 0.21 -0.47
N LYS A 9 -23.09 0.52 -0.11
CA LYS A 9 -23.43 1.02 1.22
C LYS A 9 -23.05 0.03 2.32
N THR A 10 -23.29 -1.25 2.09
CA THR A 10 -22.95 -2.31 3.06
C THR A 10 -21.44 -2.43 3.23
N LEU A 11 -20.68 -2.50 2.13
CA LEU A 11 -19.22 -2.60 2.18
C LEU A 11 -18.61 -1.36 2.86
N HIS A 12 -19.09 -0.17 2.52
CA HIS A 12 -18.65 1.06 3.18
C HIS A 12 -18.95 1.05 4.69
N ALA A 13 -20.11 0.55 5.11
CA ALA A 13 -20.45 0.43 6.52
C ALA A 13 -19.52 -0.55 7.26
N ILE A 14 -19.15 -1.67 6.62
CA ILE A 14 -18.15 -2.62 7.16
C ILE A 14 -16.78 -1.94 7.31
N ASP A 15 -16.35 -1.18 6.30
CA ASP A 15 -15.09 -0.44 6.35
C ASP A 15 -15.06 0.55 7.53
N GLN A 16 -16.10 1.36 7.69
CA GLN A 16 -16.17 2.32 8.80
C GLN A 16 -16.21 1.61 10.16
N ALA A 17 -16.92 0.48 10.25
CA ALA A 17 -17.00 -0.29 11.48
C ALA A 17 -15.64 -0.82 11.93
N ILE A 18 -14.85 -1.40 11.03
CA ILE A 18 -13.54 -1.95 11.42
C ILE A 18 -12.57 -0.84 11.86
N ILE A 19 -12.62 0.34 11.24
CA ILE A 19 -11.82 1.51 11.61
C ILE A 19 -12.15 1.94 13.05
N VAL A 20 -13.44 2.16 13.34
CA VAL A 20 -13.91 2.59 14.67
C VAL A 20 -13.58 1.55 15.75
N LEU A 21 -13.62 0.26 15.41
CA LEU A 21 -13.30 -0.81 16.35
C LEU A 21 -11.81 -0.88 16.67
N LEU A 22 -10.94 -0.61 15.69
CA LEU A 22 -9.49 -0.60 15.88
C LEU A 22 -9.00 0.56 16.74
N GLU A 23 -9.77 1.64 16.86
CA GLU A 23 -9.49 2.71 17.84
C GLU A 23 -9.72 2.25 19.30
N LYS A 24 -10.51 1.19 19.49
CA LYS A 24 -10.98 0.74 20.82
C LYS A 24 -10.32 -0.56 21.29
N LYS A 25 -9.87 -1.42 20.37
CA LYS A 25 -9.28 -2.73 20.68
C LYS A 25 -8.39 -3.24 19.57
N THR A 26 -7.48 -4.16 19.92
CA THR A 26 -6.59 -4.81 18.94
C THR A 26 -7.39 -5.66 17.95
N PHE A 27 -6.84 -5.84 16.74
CA PHE A 27 -7.50 -6.57 15.68
C PHE A 27 -7.89 -8.00 16.11
N GLU A 28 -7.04 -8.69 16.87
CA GLU A 28 -7.26 -10.05 17.37
C GLU A 28 -8.53 -10.15 18.23
N ASN A 29 -8.83 -9.08 18.98
CA ASN A 29 -9.98 -9.02 19.89
C ASN A 29 -11.28 -8.54 19.22
N ILE A 30 -11.22 -8.07 17.97
CA ILE A 30 -12.42 -7.72 17.19
C ILE A 30 -13.13 -8.99 16.76
N THR A 31 -14.44 -9.08 16.99
CA THR A 31 -15.29 -10.19 16.54
C THR A 31 -16.19 -9.78 15.38
N ILE A 32 -16.73 -10.76 14.65
CA ILE A 32 -17.73 -10.50 13.60
C ILE A 32 -19.01 -9.87 14.19
N GLN A 33 -19.33 -10.19 15.45
CA GLN A 33 -20.45 -9.56 16.14
C GLN A 33 -20.19 -8.06 16.32
N ASP A 34 -18.99 -7.66 16.71
CA ASP A 34 -18.62 -6.25 16.84
C ASP A 34 -18.76 -5.52 15.51
N ILE A 35 -18.14 -6.06 14.45
CA ILE A 35 -18.16 -5.45 13.12
C ILE A 35 -19.59 -5.31 12.62
N SER A 36 -20.39 -6.37 12.72
CA SER A 36 -21.78 -6.36 12.25
C SER A 36 -22.63 -5.36 13.04
N SER A 37 -22.42 -5.25 14.35
CA SER A 37 -23.17 -4.33 15.21
C SER A 37 -22.81 -2.87 14.90
N GLU A 38 -21.52 -2.56 14.81
CA GLU A 38 -21.04 -1.21 14.48
C GLU A 38 -21.43 -0.80 13.05
N ALA A 39 -21.41 -1.73 12.09
CA ALA A 39 -21.86 -1.50 10.72
C ALA A 39 -23.39 -1.46 10.56
N MET A 40 -24.15 -1.71 11.63
CA MET A 40 -25.62 -1.77 11.62
C MET A 40 -26.18 -2.79 10.61
N ILE A 41 -25.53 -3.97 10.52
CA ILE A 41 -25.95 -5.08 9.66
C ILE A 41 -26.10 -6.37 10.47
N ASN A 42 -26.82 -7.35 9.91
CA ASN A 42 -26.84 -8.70 10.48
C ASN A 42 -25.53 -9.43 10.17
N ARG A 43 -25.11 -10.35 11.05
CA ARG A 43 -23.94 -11.21 10.80
C ARG A 43 -24.02 -11.99 9.49
N GLY A 44 -25.20 -12.48 9.12
CA GLY A 44 -25.42 -13.15 7.84
C GLY A 44 -25.12 -12.25 6.63
N THR A 45 -25.34 -10.93 6.76
CA THR A 45 -24.97 -9.94 5.74
C THR A 45 -23.46 -9.79 5.65
N PHE A 46 -22.74 -9.75 6.76
CA PHE A 46 -21.26 -9.78 6.75
C PHE A 46 -20.75 -11.02 6.02
N TYR A 47 -21.27 -12.21 6.36
CA TYR A 47 -20.91 -13.48 5.74
C TYR A 47 -21.28 -13.61 4.26
N THR A 48 -22.06 -12.67 3.71
CA THR A 48 -22.29 -12.60 2.26
C THR A 48 -21.07 -12.07 1.51
N TYR A 49 -20.19 -11.32 2.19
CA TYR A 49 -19.01 -10.68 1.59
C TYR A 49 -17.70 -11.29 2.10
N TYR A 50 -17.65 -11.70 3.37
CA TYR A 50 -16.42 -12.18 4.01
C TYR A 50 -16.71 -13.35 4.96
N LYS A 51 -15.95 -14.44 4.86
CA LYS A 51 -16.00 -15.64 5.70
C LYS A 51 -15.61 -15.32 7.14
N ASP A 52 -14.65 -14.41 7.32
CA ASP A 52 -14.20 -13.93 8.62
C ASP A 52 -13.54 -12.54 8.49
N LYS A 53 -12.96 -12.04 9.59
CA LYS A 53 -12.28 -10.74 9.62
C LYS A 53 -10.92 -10.75 8.94
N TYR A 54 -10.30 -11.92 8.75
CA TYR A 54 -9.01 -12.03 8.08
C TYR A 54 -9.20 -11.92 6.57
N GLU A 55 -10.22 -12.58 6.01
CA GLU A 55 -10.56 -12.42 4.59
C GLU A 55 -10.95 -10.96 4.24
N LEU A 56 -11.54 -10.22 5.20
CA LEU A 56 -11.74 -8.78 5.06
C LEU A 56 -10.41 -8.02 4.85
N ILE A 57 -9.41 -8.29 5.70
CA ILE A 57 -8.10 -7.64 5.60
C ILE A 57 -7.37 -8.07 4.32
N GLU A 58 -7.39 -9.35 3.99
CA GLU A 58 -6.82 -9.88 2.74
C GLU A 58 -7.43 -9.17 1.53
N SER A 59 -8.75 -8.96 1.51
CA SER A 59 -9.41 -8.23 0.43
C SER A 59 -8.93 -6.77 0.30
N TYR A 60 -8.63 -6.11 1.42
CA TYR A 60 -8.08 -4.76 1.39
C TYR A 60 -6.63 -4.76 0.90
N GLN A 61 -5.82 -5.74 1.33
CA GLN A 61 -4.44 -5.91 0.87
C GLN A 61 -4.38 -6.14 -0.64
N GLU A 62 -5.18 -7.08 -1.15
CA GLU A 62 -5.23 -7.40 -2.58
C GLU A 62 -5.68 -6.21 -3.41
N SER A 63 -6.76 -5.52 -3.00
CA SER A 63 -7.23 -4.32 -3.71
C SER A 63 -6.17 -3.24 -3.73
N MET A 64 -5.54 -2.96 -2.58
CA MET A 64 -4.50 -1.95 -2.46
C MET A 64 -3.29 -2.29 -3.31
N MET A 65 -2.86 -3.55 -3.29
CA MET A 65 -1.68 -3.97 -4.02
C MET A 65 -1.91 -3.93 -5.53
N ASN A 66 -3.08 -4.37 -5.99
CA ASN A 66 -3.47 -4.29 -7.38
C ASN A 66 -3.53 -2.85 -7.91
N ASP A 67 -4.03 -1.90 -7.11
CA ASP A 67 -4.07 -0.49 -7.50
C ASP A 67 -2.65 0.11 -7.59
N ILE A 68 -1.78 -0.21 -6.61
CA ILE A 68 -0.38 0.23 -6.60
C ILE A 68 0.40 -0.38 -7.77
N GLU A 69 0.24 -1.67 -8.04
CA GLU A 69 0.88 -2.33 -9.19
C GLU A 69 0.42 -1.67 -10.50
N GLN A 70 -0.87 -1.39 -10.67
CA GLN A 70 -1.37 -0.69 -11.85
C GLN A 70 -0.75 0.70 -12.01
N LEU A 71 -0.60 1.47 -10.92
CA LEU A 71 0.09 2.77 -10.95
C LEU A 71 1.54 2.61 -11.39
N LEU A 72 2.26 1.63 -10.86
CA LEU A 72 3.66 1.36 -11.19
C LEU A 72 3.82 0.91 -12.64
N TYR A 73 3.09 -0.12 -13.08
CA TYR A 73 3.20 -0.68 -14.43
C TYR A 73 2.77 0.29 -15.53
N LYS A 74 1.78 1.15 -15.26
CA LYS A 74 1.32 2.16 -16.22
C LYS A 74 2.35 3.26 -16.44
N ASN A 75 2.99 3.73 -15.38
CA ASN A 75 3.83 4.92 -15.43
C ASN A 75 5.32 4.60 -15.64
N ILE A 76 5.78 3.45 -15.13
CA ILE A 76 7.17 2.97 -15.31
C ILE A 76 7.23 2.13 -16.60
N THR A 77 7.25 2.84 -17.72
CA THR A 77 7.33 2.27 -19.08
C THR A 77 8.53 2.85 -19.82
N GLY A 78 9.18 2.07 -20.69
CA GLY A 78 10.38 2.48 -21.42
C GLY A 78 11.29 1.32 -21.81
N SER A 79 12.47 1.64 -22.34
CA SER A 79 13.52 0.68 -22.70
C SER A 79 14.64 0.58 -21.65
N SER A 80 14.71 1.50 -20.69
CA SER A 80 15.62 1.44 -19.55
C SER A 80 15.18 2.33 -18.39
N PHE A 81 15.68 2.08 -17.17
CA PHE A 81 15.51 3.01 -16.02
C PHE A 81 16.10 4.41 -16.27
N LYS A 82 17.06 4.54 -17.20
CA LYS A 82 17.60 5.85 -17.61
C LYS A 82 16.67 6.60 -18.56
N ASP A 83 15.79 5.87 -19.25
CA ASP A 83 14.78 6.42 -20.18
C ASP A 83 13.45 6.71 -19.49
N VAL A 84 13.28 6.24 -18.25
CA VAL A 84 12.21 6.75 -17.38
C VAL A 84 12.57 8.20 -17.10
N GLU A 85 11.96 9.12 -17.85
CA GLU A 85 12.09 10.55 -17.60
C GLU A 85 11.87 10.81 -16.11
N GLU A 86 12.72 11.62 -15.46
CA GLU A 86 12.60 11.93 -14.01
C GLU A 86 11.16 12.33 -13.65
N ASN A 87 10.48 13.03 -14.56
CA ASN A 87 9.08 13.42 -14.44
C ASN A 87 8.12 12.22 -14.24
N ARG A 88 8.34 11.07 -14.88
CA ARG A 88 7.47 9.88 -14.75
C ARG A 88 7.64 9.18 -13.41
N LEU A 89 8.86 9.10 -12.89
CA LEU A 89 9.10 8.55 -11.55
C LEU A 89 8.42 9.44 -10.50
N LYS A 90 8.64 10.76 -10.60
CA LYS A 90 7.99 11.75 -9.75
C LYS A 90 6.46 11.65 -9.79
N GLU A 91 5.87 11.61 -10.99
CA GLU A 91 4.42 11.46 -11.17
C GLU A 91 3.90 10.14 -10.57
N THR A 92 4.66 9.05 -10.69
CA THR A 92 4.29 7.77 -10.09
C THR A 92 4.25 7.86 -8.56
N ILE A 93 5.28 8.46 -7.96
CA ILE A 93 5.37 8.66 -6.51
C ILE A 93 4.24 9.60 -6.05
N LEU A 94 3.98 10.68 -6.79
CA LEU A 94 2.90 11.62 -6.50
C LEU A 94 1.53 10.91 -6.46
N HIS A 95 1.21 10.13 -7.49
CA HIS A 95 -0.04 9.37 -7.55
C HIS A 95 -0.13 8.31 -6.44
N LEU A 96 1.00 7.70 -6.05
CA LEU A 96 1.04 6.78 -4.91
C LEU A 96 0.66 7.49 -3.60
N PHE A 97 1.22 8.68 -3.34
CA PHE A 97 0.85 9.47 -2.16
C PHE A 97 -0.63 9.89 -2.16
N GLN A 98 -1.15 10.35 -3.31
CA GLN A 98 -2.57 10.69 -3.47
C GLN A 98 -3.49 9.50 -3.17
N TYR A 99 -3.17 8.34 -3.75
CA TYR A 99 -3.90 7.10 -3.52
C TYR A 99 -3.90 6.70 -2.04
N LEU A 100 -2.72 6.75 -1.40
CA LEU A 100 -2.58 6.36 0.00
C LEU A 100 -3.29 7.32 0.95
N GLU A 101 -3.34 8.61 0.65
CA GLU A 101 -4.14 9.58 1.41
C GLU A 101 -5.64 9.32 1.26
N GLU A 102 -6.12 9.14 0.02
CA GLU A 102 -7.53 8.86 -0.26
C GLU A 102 -8.00 7.56 0.42
N HIS A 103 -7.12 6.57 0.53
CA HIS A 103 -7.40 5.28 1.15
C HIS A 103 -6.80 5.10 2.54
N ARG A 104 -6.34 6.19 3.18
CA ARG A 104 -5.60 6.19 4.45
C ARG A 104 -6.20 5.26 5.50
N SER A 105 -7.51 5.30 5.66
CA SER A 105 -8.19 4.51 6.69
C SER A 105 -8.04 3.00 6.48
N ARG A 106 -8.19 2.50 5.25
CA ARG A 106 -7.98 1.09 4.92
C ARG A 106 -6.51 0.68 5.05
N VAL A 107 -5.57 1.55 4.65
CA VAL A 107 -4.14 1.30 4.81
C VAL A 107 -3.77 1.15 6.29
N LEU A 108 -4.31 2.03 7.15
CA LEU A 108 -4.09 1.95 8.60
C LEU A 108 -4.76 0.72 9.22
N VAL A 109 -5.94 0.31 8.73
CA VAL A 109 -6.58 -0.95 9.16
C VAL A 109 -5.65 -2.13 8.87
N ILE A 110 -5.15 -2.25 7.64
CA ILE A 110 -4.20 -3.30 7.25
C ILE A 110 -2.95 -3.28 8.16
N ALA A 111 -2.35 -2.10 8.34
CA ALA A 111 -1.13 -1.96 9.15
C ALA A 111 -1.32 -2.32 10.62
N ASN A 112 -2.48 -2.02 11.20
CA ASN A 112 -2.82 -2.38 12.58
C ASN A 112 -3.20 -3.87 12.73
N SER A 113 -3.71 -4.50 11.66
CA SER A 113 -4.15 -5.90 11.67
C SER A 113 -3.01 -6.92 11.49
N LEU A 114 -2.00 -6.60 10.68
CA LEU A 114 -0.90 -7.53 10.35
C LEU A 114 0.36 -7.29 11.18
N GLY A 115 0.54 -6.06 11.68
CA GLY A 115 1.83 -5.58 12.15
C GLY A 115 2.72 -5.10 11.00
N SER A 116 3.74 -4.30 11.33
CA SER A 116 4.58 -3.64 10.33
C SER A 116 5.50 -4.61 9.56
N ALA A 117 5.93 -5.70 10.17
CA ALA A 117 6.86 -6.66 9.55
C ALA A 117 6.17 -7.49 8.46
N GLU A 118 5.00 -8.06 8.76
CA GLU A 118 4.18 -8.82 7.80
C GLU A 118 3.73 -7.95 6.64
N LEU A 119 3.31 -6.70 6.90
CA LEU A 119 2.97 -5.75 5.84
C LEU A 119 4.17 -5.47 4.94
N ALA A 120 5.34 -5.20 5.54
CA ALA A 120 6.57 -4.95 4.80
C ALA A 120 7.01 -6.15 3.96
N LYS A 121 6.86 -7.37 4.49
CA LYS A 121 7.12 -8.62 3.77
C LYS A 121 6.19 -8.80 2.58
N TYR A 122 4.88 -8.58 2.77
CA TYR A 122 3.88 -8.69 1.70
C TYR A 122 4.22 -7.76 0.54
N PHE A 123 4.45 -6.48 0.82
CA PHE A 123 4.84 -5.51 -0.21
C PHE A 123 6.19 -5.83 -0.86
N SER A 124 7.19 -6.24 -0.07
CA SER A 124 8.51 -6.58 -0.62
C SER A 124 8.43 -7.72 -1.65
N GLN A 125 7.57 -8.70 -1.41
CA GLN A 125 7.35 -9.80 -2.36
C GLN A 125 6.73 -9.31 -3.68
N HIS A 126 5.69 -8.48 -3.62
CA HIS A 126 5.07 -7.90 -4.81
C HIS A 126 6.03 -6.96 -5.58
N MET A 127 6.81 -6.15 -4.85
CA MET A 127 7.83 -5.29 -5.44
C MET A 127 8.96 -6.10 -6.10
N PHE A 128 9.35 -7.24 -5.51
CA PHE A 128 10.34 -8.14 -6.10
C PHE A 128 9.92 -8.61 -7.49
N ASP A 129 8.68 -9.06 -7.64
CA ASP A 129 8.14 -9.49 -8.92
C ASP A 129 8.09 -8.33 -9.93
N PHE A 130 7.67 -7.14 -9.50
CA PHE A 130 7.71 -5.93 -10.33
C PHE A 130 9.11 -5.61 -10.85
N TYR A 131 10.12 -5.56 -9.98
CA TYR A 131 11.50 -5.27 -10.38
C TYR A 131 12.10 -6.37 -11.26
N LYS A 132 11.72 -7.64 -11.05
CA LYS A 132 12.14 -8.76 -11.89
C LYS A 132 11.58 -8.66 -13.31
N VAL A 133 10.33 -8.20 -13.45
CA VAL A 133 9.72 -7.92 -14.76
C VAL A 133 10.42 -6.72 -15.41
N LYS A 134 10.56 -5.60 -14.69
CA LYS A 134 11.16 -4.37 -15.24
C LYS A 134 12.64 -4.48 -15.59
N SER A 135 13.44 -5.18 -14.79
CA SER A 135 14.85 -5.43 -15.11
C SER A 135 15.00 -6.17 -16.44
N ARG A 136 14.15 -7.17 -16.71
CA ARG A 136 14.11 -7.88 -17.99
C ARG A 136 13.66 -7.00 -19.15
N GLU A 137 12.58 -6.21 -18.97
CA GLU A 137 12.10 -5.26 -19.98
C GLU A 137 13.18 -4.23 -20.35
N PHE A 138 13.97 -3.81 -19.36
CA PHE A 138 14.99 -2.79 -19.50
C PHE A 138 16.37 -3.31 -19.88
N GLY A 139 16.53 -4.62 -20.06
CA GLY A 139 17.83 -5.24 -20.36
C GLY A 139 18.88 -5.01 -19.26
N VAL A 140 18.45 -4.82 -18.01
CA VAL A 140 19.34 -4.64 -16.87
C VAL A 140 19.67 -6.01 -16.30
N GLU A 141 20.93 -6.43 -16.42
CA GLU A 141 21.45 -7.55 -15.65
C GLU A 141 21.70 -7.08 -14.21
N LEU A 142 20.96 -7.69 -13.28
CA LEU A 142 21.20 -7.51 -11.86
C LEU A 142 22.33 -8.46 -11.45
N ASP A 143 23.38 -7.94 -10.80
CA ASP A 143 24.62 -8.67 -10.48
C ASP A 143 24.37 -10.09 -9.93
N SER A 144 23.54 -10.19 -8.89
CA SER A 144 23.07 -11.47 -8.35
C SER A 144 21.63 -11.36 -7.86
N GLU A 145 20.84 -12.42 -8.03
CA GLU A 145 19.45 -12.49 -7.55
C GLU A 145 19.38 -12.28 -6.02
N ILE A 146 20.42 -12.72 -5.28
CA ILE A 146 20.53 -12.53 -3.84
C ILE A 146 20.71 -11.04 -3.47
N PHE A 147 21.64 -10.33 -4.13
CA PHE A 147 21.85 -8.90 -3.83
C PHE A 147 20.66 -8.05 -4.30
N THR A 148 19.97 -8.50 -5.34
CA THR A 148 18.70 -7.90 -5.78
C THR A 148 17.64 -8.00 -4.69
N ASP A 149 17.44 -9.20 -4.13
CA ASP A 149 16.45 -9.42 -3.07
C ASP A 149 16.74 -8.55 -1.84
N TYR A 150 18.00 -8.46 -1.42
CA TYR A 150 18.41 -7.56 -0.34
C TYR A 150 18.19 -6.08 -0.66
N LEU A 151 18.50 -5.65 -1.88
CA LEU A 151 18.29 -4.26 -2.31
C LEU A 151 16.79 -3.92 -2.33
N ILE A 152 15.96 -4.79 -2.89
CA ILE A 152 14.50 -4.60 -2.96
C ILE A 152 13.89 -4.58 -1.57
N THR A 153 14.33 -5.49 -0.70
CA THR A 153 13.92 -5.51 0.72
C THR A 153 14.30 -4.20 1.41
N TYR A 154 15.53 -3.72 1.20
CA TYR A 154 16.01 -2.45 1.77
C TYR A 154 15.17 -1.25 1.30
N VAL A 155 14.99 -1.10 -0.01
CA VAL A 155 14.24 0.03 -0.60
C VAL A 155 12.77 -0.01 -0.19
N THR A 156 12.14 -1.18 -0.28
CA THR A 156 10.72 -1.35 0.04
C THR A 156 10.46 -1.06 1.52
N ASN A 157 11.30 -1.56 2.42
CA ASN A 157 11.17 -1.29 3.85
C ASN A 157 11.37 0.20 4.18
N ALA A 158 12.33 0.88 3.51
CA ALA A 158 12.55 2.31 3.69
C ALA A 158 11.32 3.13 3.25
N HIS A 159 10.76 2.83 2.07
CA HIS A 159 9.57 3.52 1.57
C HIS A 159 8.34 3.23 2.44
N ILE A 160 8.08 1.98 2.80
CA ILE A 160 6.94 1.62 3.68
C ILE A 160 7.06 2.33 5.03
N GLY A 161 8.26 2.39 5.61
CA GLY A 161 8.49 3.12 6.85
C GLY A 161 8.11 4.59 6.76
N ILE A 162 8.52 5.27 5.68
CA ILE A 162 8.19 6.68 5.43
C ILE A 162 6.69 6.87 5.22
N LEU A 163 6.09 6.05 4.34
CA LEU A 163 4.67 6.13 3.99
C LEU A 163 3.78 5.88 5.21
N LEU A 164 4.04 4.82 5.98
CA LEU A 164 3.27 4.51 7.18
C LEU A 164 3.41 5.58 8.26
N LYS A 165 4.60 6.19 8.41
CA LYS A 165 4.80 7.29 9.35
C LYS A 165 3.91 8.48 8.96
N TRP A 166 4.00 8.95 7.72
CA TRP A 166 3.22 10.06 7.20
C TRP A 166 1.70 9.83 7.35
N LEU A 167 1.22 8.62 7.00
CA LEU A 167 -0.18 8.24 7.18
C LEU A 167 -0.59 8.28 8.66
N LYS A 168 0.22 7.71 9.58
CA LYS A 168 -0.10 7.68 11.01
C LYS A 168 -0.12 9.07 11.64
N GLU A 169 0.76 9.96 11.21
CA GLU A 169 0.85 11.35 11.68
C GLU A 169 -0.25 12.25 11.10
N GLY A 170 -1.08 11.72 10.19
CA GLY A 170 -2.27 12.41 9.69
C GLY A 170 -2.03 13.20 8.41
N CYS A 171 -1.03 12.81 7.62
CA CYS A 171 -0.68 13.45 6.35
C CYS A 171 -0.35 14.95 6.53
N THR A 172 0.50 15.26 7.51
CA THR A 172 0.83 16.63 7.92
C THR A 172 1.61 17.41 6.87
N GLU A 173 2.62 16.78 6.27
CA GLU A 173 3.41 17.29 5.15
C GLU A 173 2.62 17.16 3.85
N SER A 174 2.85 18.07 2.90
CA SER A 174 2.16 18.01 1.61
C SER A 174 2.59 16.79 0.80
N ILE A 175 1.69 16.29 -0.04
CA ILE A 175 1.99 15.20 -0.97
C ILE A 175 3.21 15.53 -1.85
N GLU A 176 3.34 16.77 -2.30
CA GLU A 176 4.45 17.25 -3.12
C GLU A 176 5.78 17.24 -2.34
N GLU A 177 5.77 17.67 -1.08
CA GLU A 177 6.95 17.64 -0.20
C GLU A 177 7.43 16.20 0.01
N MET A 178 6.50 15.30 0.34
CA MET A 178 6.80 13.89 0.56
C MET A 178 7.24 13.17 -0.71
N THR A 179 6.66 13.53 -1.85
CA THR A 179 7.07 13.04 -3.18
C THR A 179 8.51 13.42 -3.47
N MET A 180 8.85 14.71 -3.30
CA MET A 180 10.20 15.21 -3.53
C MET A 180 11.23 14.55 -2.59
N PHE A 181 10.82 14.32 -1.33
CA PHE A 181 11.65 13.64 -0.35
C PHE A 181 11.97 12.20 -0.77
N ILE A 182 10.97 11.36 -1.05
CA ILE A 182 11.18 9.96 -1.47
C ILE A 182 11.94 9.89 -2.80
N GLU A 183 11.60 10.71 -3.78
CA GLU A 183 12.28 10.76 -5.07
C GLU A 183 13.77 11.05 -4.90
N THR A 184 14.11 12.09 -4.12
CA THR A 184 15.50 12.49 -3.89
C THR A 184 16.30 11.37 -3.22
N PHE A 185 15.75 10.73 -2.20
CA PHE A 185 16.41 9.62 -1.49
C PHE A 185 16.57 8.38 -2.38
N THR A 186 15.60 8.12 -3.25
CA THR A 186 15.62 6.98 -4.18
C THR A 186 16.67 7.17 -5.27
N ILE A 187 16.76 8.37 -5.86
CA ILE A 187 17.70 8.65 -6.96
C ILE A 187 19.13 8.87 -6.45
N LYS A 188 19.30 9.66 -5.38
CA LYS A 188 20.64 10.06 -4.91
C LYS A 188 21.22 9.06 -3.90
N GLY A 189 20.40 8.23 -3.28
CA GLY A 189 20.76 7.41 -2.12
C GLY A 189 20.77 8.23 -0.83
N VAL A 190 20.69 7.53 0.31
CA VAL A 190 20.45 8.14 1.64
C VAL A 190 21.50 9.18 2.03
N PHE A 191 22.80 8.86 1.89
CA PHE A 191 23.88 9.76 2.33
C PHE A 191 23.96 11.03 1.48
N LYS A 192 23.96 10.88 0.15
CA LYS A 192 24.01 11.99 -0.78
C LYS A 192 22.75 12.87 -0.70
N ALA A 193 21.58 12.28 -0.45
CA ALA A 193 20.35 13.02 -0.20
C ALA A 193 20.40 13.82 1.12
N ALA A 194 21.01 13.24 2.16
CA ALA A 194 21.21 13.90 3.45
C ALA A 194 22.35 14.93 3.48
N GLY A 195 23.13 15.06 2.39
CA GLY A 195 24.26 15.98 2.30
C GLY A 195 25.50 15.52 3.05
N ILE A 196 25.64 14.21 3.30
CA ILE A 196 26.78 13.57 3.98
C ILE A 196 27.67 12.86 2.97
#